data_AF-A0A6G3SDV1-F1
#
_entry.id   AF-A0A6G3SDV1-F1
#
_cell.length_a   1.000
_cell.length_b   1.000
_cell.length_c   1.000
_cell.angle_alpha   90.00
_cell.angle_beta   90.00
_cell.angle_gamma   90.00
#
_symmetry.space_group_name_H-M   'P 1'
#
loop_
_entity.id
_entity.type
_entity.pdbx_description
1 polymer ?
#
loop_
_entity_poly.entity_id
_entity_poly.type
_entity_poly.pdbx_seq_one_letter_code
_entity_poly.pdbx_strand_id
1 'polypeptide(L)'
;PRAAALGIGRVTALPLRSKDGTAGALVLFQQPGGPLDERGLGLARSLADTAAHTLSLQREVSESRVLAGQLEHALSSRVVVEQAKGILAARHGIALDVAFDRLRRHARSHQRKVAEVAREITEGRDDLAGH
;
A
#
# COMPACT_ATOMS: atom_id res chain seq x y z
N PRO A 1 29.67 -20.97 23.97
CA PRO A 1 28.50 -20.44 23.23
C PRO A 1 28.97 -19.65 21.99
N ARG A 2 28.24 -19.68 20.87
CA ARG A 2 28.68 -19.11 19.57
C ARG A 2 28.96 -17.60 19.62
N ALA A 3 28.27 -16.85 20.47
CA ALA A 3 28.51 -15.42 20.72
C ALA A 3 29.88 -15.14 21.36
N ALA A 4 30.34 -15.98 22.29
CA ALA A 4 31.66 -15.84 22.92
C ALA A 4 32.80 -16.11 21.92
N ALA A 5 32.60 -17.03 20.97
CA ALA A 5 33.56 -17.30 19.90
C ALA A 5 33.69 -16.14 18.89
N LEU A 6 32.69 -15.25 18.83
CA LEU A 6 32.72 -14.01 18.02
C LEU A 6 33.27 -12.81 18.81
N GLY A 7 33.79 -13.03 20.02
CA GLY A 7 34.30 -11.97 20.88
C GLY A 7 33.20 -11.02 21.38
N ILE A 8 31.94 -11.46 21.44
CA ILE A 8 30.85 -10.66 22.03
C ILE A 8 30.80 -10.98 23.53
N GLY A 9 31.17 -9.99 24.34
CA GLY A 9 31.15 -10.08 25.80
C GLY A 9 29.87 -9.54 26.43
N ARG A 10 29.11 -8.70 25.72
CA ARG A 10 27.88 -8.09 26.23
C ARG A 10 26.89 -7.74 25.12
N VAL A 11 25.61 -7.76 25.48
CA VAL A 11 24.50 -7.32 24.62
C VAL A 11 23.65 -6.31 25.38
N THR A 12 23.37 -5.16 24.76
CA THR A 12 22.44 -4.15 25.27
C THR A 12 21.29 -3.99 24.28
N ALA A 13 20.06 -4.08 24.74
CA ALA A 13 18.87 -3.89 23.90
C ALA A 13 18.10 -2.64 24.34
N LEU A 14 17.81 -1.75 23.40
CA LEU A 14 16.97 -0.58 23.61
C LEU A 14 15.69 -0.72 22.77
N PRO A 15 14.50 -0.49 23.35
CA PRO A 15 13.26 -0.57 22.59
C PRO A 15 13.18 0.60 21.59
N LEU A 16 12.77 0.31 20.36
CA LEU A 16 12.36 1.30 19.38
C LEU A 16 10.90 1.64 19.66
N ARG A 17 10.65 2.74 20.39
CA ARG A 17 9.29 3.12 20.81
C ARG A 17 8.68 4.12 19.83
N SER A 18 7.49 3.78 19.32
CA SER A 18 6.63 4.69 18.57
C SER A 18 5.41 5.08 19.40
N LYS A 19 4.56 5.95 18.84
CA LYS A 19 3.26 6.31 19.44
C LYS A 19 2.33 5.10 19.59
N ASP A 20 2.46 4.11 18.70
CA ASP A 20 1.57 2.93 18.63
C ASP A 20 2.12 1.72 19.40
N GLY A 21 3.25 1.87 20.09
CA GLY A 21 3.87 0.82 20.90
C GLY A 21 5.34 0.59 20.58
N THR A 22 5.83 -0.62 20.82
CA THR A 22 7.23 -0.98 20.52
C THR A 22 7.31 -1.50 19.07
N ALA A 23 7.98 -0.73 18.20
CA ALA A 23 8.19 -1.09 16.80
C ALA A 23 9.32 -2.11 16.60
N GLY A 24 10.21 -2.25 17.59
CA GLY A 24 11.34 -3.18 17.53
C GLY A 24 12.35 -2.93 18.64
N ALA A 25 13.59 -3.37 18.43
CA ALA A 25 14.69 -3.11 19.36
C ALA A 25 16.00 -2.81 18.61
N LEU A 26 16.76 -1.84 19.12
CA LEU A 26 18.17 -1.64 18.78
C LEU A 26 19.01 -2.57 19.66
N VAL A 27 19.71 -3.52 19.04
CA VAL A 27 20.57 -4.47 19.74
C VAL A 27 22.02 -4.12 19.48
N LEU A 28 22.74 -3.79 20.55
CA LEU A 28 24.15 -3.45 20.53
C LEU A 28 24.96 -4.64 21.04
N PHE A 29 25.84 -5.17 20.19
CA PHE A 29 26.80 -6.22 20.55
C PHE A 29 28.14 -5.57 20.87
N GLN A 30 28.72 -5.91 22.03
CA GLN A 30 29.93 -5.27 22.54
C GLN A 30 31.00 -6.32 22.84
N GLN A 31 32.26 -5.98 22.59
CA GLN A 31 33.40 -6.79 23.02
C GLN A 31 33.53 -6.82 24.56
N PRO A 32 34.30 -7.76 25.14
CA PRO A 32 34.53 -7.82 26.57
C PRO A 32 35.11 -6.49 27.08
N GLY A 33 34.38 -5.84 28.00
CA GLY A 33 34.68 -4.52 28.55
C GLY A 33 33.63 -4.11 29.57
N GLY A 34 33.71 -2.86 30.06
CA GLY A 34 32.72 -2.29 30.98
C GLY A 34 31.34 -2.05 30.32
N PRO A 35 30.28 -1.78 31.10
CA PRO A 35 29.00 -1.31 30.57
C PRO A 35 29.17 -0.06 29.69
N LEU A 36 28.19 0.21 28.82
CA LEU A 36 28.05 1.56 28.27
C LEU A 36 27.94 2.54 29.44
N ASP A 37 28.76 3.58 29.41
CA ASP A 37 28.62 4.70 30.30
C ASP A 37 27.34 5.49 29.97
N GLU A 38 27.00 6.47 30.80
CA GLU A 38 25.78 7.25 30.61
C GLU A 38 25.75 7.97 29.25
N ARG A 39 26.91 8.41 28.75
CA ARG A 39 27.03 9.05 27.42
C ARG A 39 26.73 8.06 26.30
N GLY A 40 27.32 6.87 26.36
CA GLY A 40 27.07 5.79 25.40
C GLY A 40 25.62 5.32 25.40
N LEU A 41 25.01 5.19 26.58
CA LEU A 41 23.58 4.89 26.71
C LEU A 41 22.70 6.02 26.18
N GLY A 42 23.08 7.28 26.41
CA GLY A 42 22.40 8.45 25.87
C GLY A 42 22.40 8.44 24.35
N LEU A 43 23.56 8.23 23.73
CA LEU A 43 23.69 8.13 22.27
C LEU A 43 22.89 6.95 21.71
N ALA A 44 22.99 5.77 22.34
CA ALA A 44 22.24 4.60 21.94
C ALA A 44 20.72 4.84 21.99
N ARG A 45 20.25 5.58 23.00
CA ARG A 45 18.85 5.97 23.13
C ARG A 45 18.43 6.96 22.06
N SER A 46 19.21 8.00 21.79
CA SER A 46 18.92 8.94 20.71
C SER A 46 18.87 8.27 19.34
N LEU A 47 19.74 7.29 19.09
CA LEU A 47 19.69 6.46 17.88
C LEU A 47 18.43 5.59 17.84
N ALA A 48 18.07 4.96 18.96
CA ALA A 48 16.83 4.17 19.07
C ALA A 48 15.58 5.03 18.83
N ASP A 49 15.53 6.25 19.39
CA ASP A 49 14.41 7.17 19.23
C ASP A 49 14.29 7.65 17.77
N THR A 50 15.42 8.00 17.14
CA THR A 50 15.46 8.42 15.74
C THR A 50 15.02 7.27 14.82
N ALA A 51 15.57 6.06 15.03
CA ALA A 51 15.18 4.89 14.26
C ALA A 51 13.69 4.57 14.42
N ALA A 52 13.16 4.64 15.64
CA ALA A 52 11.73 4.42 15.89
C ALA A 52 10.86 5.47 15.18
N HIS A 53 11.26 6.74 15.22
CA HIS A 53 10.55 7.80 14.52
C HIS A 53 10.57 7.61 13.00
N THR A 54 11.73 7.31 12.42
CA THR A 54 11.88 7.07 10.98
C THR A 54 11.05 5.87 10.52
N LEU A 55 11.08 4.75 11.26
CA LEU A 55 10.27 3.57 10.94
C LEU A 55 8.77 3.87 10.99
N SER A 56 8.33 4.67 11.97
CA SER A 56 6.92 5.09 12.09
C SER A 56 6.50 5.95 10.90
N LEU A 57 7.31 6.95 10.53
CA LEU A 57 7.05 7.80 9.37
C LEU A 57 7.02 7.00 8.07
N GLN A 58 7.95 6.06 7.87
CA GLN A 58 7.97 5.21 6.68
C GLN A 58 6.69 4.38 6.55
N ARG A 59 6.18 3.86 7.68
CA ARG A 59 4.92 3.12 7.71
C ARG A 59 3.74 4.01 7.32
N GLU A 60 3.61 5.18 7.94
CA GLU A 60 2.54 6.14 7.64
C GLU A 60 2.55 6.58 6.16
N VAL A 61 3.72 6.89 5.61
CA VAL A 61 3.88 7.24 4.19
C VAL A 61 3.51 6.07 3.29
N SER A 62 3.90 4.84 3.65
CA SER A 62 3.55 3.65 2.87
C SER A 62 2.04 3.41 2.86
N GLU A 63 1.38 3.49 4.01
CA GLU A 63 -0.07 3.33 4.14
C GLU A 63 -0.81 4.42 3.36
N SER A 64 -0.36 5.66 3.45
CA SER A 64 -0.92 6.79 2.69
C SER A 64 -0.78 6.58 1.17
N ARG A 65 0.39 6.12 0.69
CA ARG A 65 0.61 5.83 -0.74
C ARG A 65 -0.29 4.70 -1.24
N VAL A 66 -0.48 3.64 -0.45
CA VAL A 66 -1.39 2.54 -0.80
C VAL A 66 -2.83 3.06 -0.93
N LEU A 67 -3.29 3.85 0.05
CA LEU A 67 -4.64 4.42 0.02
C LEU A 67 -4.83 5.38 -1.16
N ALA A 68 -3.86 6.26 -1.43
CA ALA A 68 -3.87 7.15 -2.58
C ALA A 68 -3.97 6.37 -3.89
N GLY A 69 -3.16 5.32 -4.06
CA GLY A 69 -3.23 4.45 -5.25
C GLY A 69 -4.58 3.73 -5.40
N GLN A 70 -5.19 3.28 -4.30
CA GLN A 70 -6.53 2.69 -4.33
C GLN A 70 -7.61 3.70 -4.74
N LEU A 71 -7.54 4.93 -4.23
CA LEU A 71 -8.47 6.01 -4.57
C LEU A 71 -8.30 6.46 -6.02
N GLU A 72 -7.07 6.66 -6.49
CA GLU A 72 -6.76 6.99 -7.87
C GLU A 72 -7.27 5.92 -8.83
N HIS A 73 -7.07 4.64 -8.49
CA HIS A 73 -7.59 3.53 -9.28
C HIS A 73 -9.12 3.53 -9.34
N ALA A 74 -9.79 3.75 -8.21
CA ALA A 74 -11.25 3.81 -8.15
C ALA A 74 -11.82 5.00 -8.97
N LEU A 75 -11.20 6.18 -8.85
CA LEU A 75 -11.60 7.37 -9.61
C LEU A 75 -11.38 7.18 -11.11
N SER A 76 -10.22 6.67 -11.52
CA SER A 76 -9.92 6.38 -12.92
C SER A 76 -10.90 5.37 -13.51
N SER A 77 -11.20 4.29 -12.77
CA SER A 77 -12.19 3.30 -13.20
C SER A 77 -13.59 3.91 -13.36
N ARG A 78 -13.99 4.82 -12.46
CA ARG A 78 -15.32 5.44 -12.53
C ARG A 78 -15.49 6.29 -13.78
N VAL A 79 -14.47 7.10 -14.12
CA VAL A 79 -14.51 7.95 -15.32
C VAL A 79 -14.72 7.12 -16.59
N VAL A 80 -13.94 6.05 -16.76
CA VAL A 80 -14.03 5.18 -17.95
C VAL A 80 -15.38 4.48 -18.04
N VAL A 81 -15.93 4.02 -16.90
CA VAL A 81 -17.27 3.39 -16.86
C VAL A 81 -18.37 4.38 -17.22
N GLU A 82 -18.32 5.60 -16.70
CA GLU A 82 -19.33 6.63 -17.03
C GLU A 82 -19.26 7.05 -18.51
N GLN A 83 -18.06 7.15 -19.08
CA GLN A 83 -17.89 7.41 -20.52
C GLN A 83 -18.46 6.28 -21.37
N ALA A 84 -18.16 5.02 -21.04
CA ALA A 84 -18.70 3.86 -21.75
C ALA A 84 -20.23 3.81 -21.69
N LYS A 85 -20.84 4.09 -20.52
CA LYS A 85 -22.30 4.18 -20.39
C LYS A 85 -22.87 5.24 -21.32
N GLY A 86 -22.25 6.42 -21.39
CA GLY A 86 -22.66 7.50 -22.30
C GLY A 86 -22.59 7.11 -23.78
N ILE A 87 -21.49 6.46 -24.19
CA ILE A 87 -21.31 5.96 -25.56
C ILE A 87 -22.39 4.93 -25.91
N LEU A 88 -22.62 3.95 -25.05
CA LEU A 88 -23.65 2.92 -25.27
C LEU A 88 -25.05 3.52 -25.31
N ALA A 89 -25.37 4.43 -24.39
CA ALA A 89 -26.67 5.10 -24.33
C ALA A 89 -26.94 5.89 -25.62
N ALA A 90 -25.98 6.69 -26.07
CA ALA A 90 -26.09 7.47 -27.30
C ALA A 90 -26.19 6.59 -28.55
N ARG A 91 -25.38 5.53 -28.63
CA ARG A 91 -25.32 4.67 -29.82
C ARG A 91 -26.54 3.77 -29.97
N HIS A 92 -27.06 3.24 -28.86
CA HIS A 92 -28.19 2.30 -28.87
C HIS A 92 -29.54 2.96 -28.58
N GLY A 93 -29.56 4.26 -28.31
CA GLY A 93 -30.79 4.99 -27.97
C GLY A 93 -31.45 4.50 -26.68
N ILE A 94 -30.64 4.06 -25.70
CA ILE A 94 -31.12 3.48 -24.44
C ILE A 94 -30.79 4.39 -23.25
N ALA A 95 -31.53 4.22 -22.16
CA ALA A 95 -31.26 4.93 -20.93
C ALA A 95 -29.92 4.51 -20.30
N LEU A 96 -29.31 5.42 -19.52
CA LEU A 96 -27.98 5.26 -18.90
C LEU A 96 -27.90 4.06 -17.93
N ASP A 97 -28.99 3.77 -17.23
CA ASP A 97 -29.16 2.61 -16.35
C ASP A 97 -29.16 1.29 -17.15
N VAL A 98 -29.92 1.25 -18.26
CA VAL A 98 -29.96 0.10 -19.18
C VAL A 98 -28.57 -0.14 -19.80
N ALA A 99 -27.86 0.92 -20.18
CA ALA A 99 -26.49 0.82 -20.68
C ALA A 99 -25.52 0.23 -19.64
N PHE A 100 -25.64 0.66 -18.38
CA PHE A 100 -24.81 0.12 -17.30
C PHE A 100 -25.11 -1.34 -16.99
N ASP A 101 -26.39 -1.73 -17.02
CA ASP A 101 -26.78 -3.12 -16.82
C ASP A 101 -26.27 -4.03 -17.94
N ARG A 102 -26.30 -3.57 -19.21
CA ARG A 102 -25.69 -4.30 -20.34
C ARG A 102 -24.19 -4.45 -20.14
N LEU A 103 -23.50 -3.37 -19.77
CA LEU A 103 -22.06 -3.39 -19.48
C LEU A 103 -21.71 -4.40 -18.37
N ARG A 104 -22.45 -4.40 -17.25
CA ARG A 104 -22.26 -5.36 -16.15
C ARG A 104 -22.55 -6.79 -16.57
N ARG A 105 -23.64 -7.03 -17.32
CA ARG A 105 -23.99 -8.37 -17.80
C ARG A 105 -22.91 -8.93 -18.72
N HIS A 106 -22.45 -8.13 -19.69
CA HIS A 106 -21.40 -8.54 -20.61
C HIS A 106 -20.07 -8.82 -19.88
N ALA A 107 -19.65 -7.93 -18.97
CA ALA A 107 -18.45 -8.16 -18.18
C ALA A 107 -18.55 -9.45 -17.36
N ARG A 108 -19.70 -9.71 -16.75
CA ARG A 108 -19.94 -10.92 -15.95
C ARG A 108 -19.97 -12.19 -16.81
N SER A 109 -20.65 -12.19 -17.95
CA SER A 109 -20.74 -13.37 -18.83
C SER A 109 -19.39 -13.76 -19.43
N HIS A 110 -18.47 -12.79 -19.56
CA HIS A 110 -17.11 -13.02 -20.06
C HIS A 110 -16.06 -13.13 -18.94
N GLN A 111 -16.46 -13.08 -17.65
CA GLN A 111 -15.55 -13.13 -16.49
C GLN A 111 -14.48 -12.02 -16.48
N ARG A 112 -14.83 -10.84 -16.97
CA ARG A 112 -13.95 -9.67 -17.09
C ARG A 112 -14.32 -8.57 -16.12
N LYS A 113 -13.40 -7.65 -15.86
CA LYS A 113 -13.71 -6.47 -15.04
C LYS A 113 -14.54 -5.48 -15.86
N VAL A 114 -15.55 -4.88 -15.24
CA VAL A 114 -16.41 -3.85 -15.86
C VAL A 114 -15.57 -2.70 -16.45
N ALA A 115 -14.51 -2.30 -15.76
CA ALA A 115 -13.59 -1.25 -16.21
C ALA A 115 -12.81 -1.61 -17.50
N GLU A 116 -12.53 -2.89 -17.73
CA GLU A 116 -11.83 -3.36 -18.95
C GLU A 116 -12.76 -3.31 -20.16
N VAL A 117 -13.98 -3.82 -20.00
CA VAL A 117 -15.02 -3.74 -21.04
C VAL A 117 -15.37 -2.29 -21.34
N ALA A 118 -15.52 -1.46 -20.31
CA ALA A 118 -15.75 -0.03 -20.47
C ALA A 118 -14.63 0.63 -21.28
N ARG A 119 -13.37 0.26 -21.04
CA ARG A 119 -12.23 0.78 -21.80
C ARG A 119 -12.31 0.43 -23.27
N GLU A 120 -12.63 -0.82 -23.60
CA GLU A 120 -12.82 -1.25 -24.99
C GLU A 120 -13.92 -0.49 -25.70
N ILE A 121 -15.02 -0.20 -25.02
CA ILE A 121 -16.10 0.62 -25.55
C ILE A 121 -15.63 2.06 -25.78
N THR A 122 -14.92 2.66 -24.82
CA THR A 122 -14.38 4.02 -24.98
C THR A 122 -13.33 4.12 -26.09
N GLU A 123 -12.59 3.05 -26.35
CA GLU A 123 -11.59 2.96 -27.42
C GLU A 123 -12.21 2.49 -28.75
N GLY A 124 -13.54 2.26 -28.80
CA GLY A 124 -14.28 1.87 -30.00
C GLY A 124 -14.02 0.43 -30.47
N ARG A 125 -13.44 -0.43 -29.62
CA ARG A 125 -13.13 -1.83 -29.94
C ARG A 125 -14.29 -2.80 -29.70
N ASP A 126 -15.29 -2.38 -28.94
CA ASP A 126 -16.51 -3.13 -28.68
C ASP A 126 -17.69 -2.15 -28.58
N ASP A 127 -18.87 -2.63 -28.91
CA ASP A 127 -20.13 -1.89 -28.86
C ASP A 127 -21.27 -2.67 -28.23
N LEU A 128 -20.98 -3.88 -27.75
CA LEU A 128 -21.95 -4.82 -27.18
C LEU A 128 -23.09 -5.17 -28.16
N ALA A 129 -22.88 -5.07 -29.47
CA ALA A 129 -23.87 -5.43 -30.50
C ALA A 129 -24.05 -6.96 -30.58
N GLY A 130 -24.79 -7.51 -29.62
CA GLY A 130 -25.09 -8.95 -29.57
C GLY A 130 -25.71 -9.45 -28.26
N HIS A 131 -25.95 -8.58 -27.26
CA HIS A 131 -26.42 -8.95 -25.92
C HIS A 131 -27.46 -8.00 -25.31
#